data_AF-A0A936JIS4-F1
#
_entry.id   AF-A0A936JIS4-F1
#
_cell.length_a   1.000
_cell.length_b   1.000
_cell.length_c   1.000
_cell.angle_alpha   90.00
_cell.angle_beta   90.00
_cell.angle_gamma   90.00
#
_symmetry.space_group_name_H-M   'P 1'
#
loop_
_entity.id
_entity.type
_entity.pdbx_description
1 polymer ?
#
loop_
_entity_poly.entity_id
_entity_poly.type
_entity_poly.pdbx_seq_one_letter_code
_entity_poly.pdbx_strand_id
1 'polypeptide(L)'
;MKTHTIESMKEALEPEDYVTDDTLKERDDILLEYSYSVIVEGEYRAFDSLDSWIKQNFEAGTILHIALTKTGYDHGFYEYFMNDKTTEEKLRFIIPNIYFEAHNLGMENFHATKSNGYLNYIDNPTDKDAILYDEDTDTFSYITGP
;
A
#
# COMPACT_ATOMS: atom_id res chain seq x y z
N MET A 1 -0.57 -1.77 -5.57
CA MET A 1 -1.76 -1.61 -4.71
C MET A 1 -2.76 -0.67 -5.40
N LYS A 2 -3.95 -0.47 -4.86
CA LYS A 2 -4.95 0.50 -5.37
C LYS A 2 -5.33 1.51 -4.28
N THR A 3 -5.68 2.73 -4.66
CA THR A 3 -6.19 3.74 -3.70
C THR A 3 -7.71 3.83 -3.79
N HIS A 4 -8.35 4.10 -2.65
CA HIS A 4 -9.81 4.14 -2.51
C HIS A 4 -10.29 5.41 -1.80
N THR A 5 -11.60 5.67 -1.92
CA THR A 5 -12.35 6.49 -0.97
C THR A 5 -13.09 5.58 0.01
N ILE A 6 -13.71 6.13 1.06
CA ILE A 6 -14.53 5.33 1.97
C ILE A 6 -15.71 4.69 1.22
N GLU A 7 -16.32 5.42 0.29
CA GLU A 7 -17.42 4.93 -0.52
C GLU A 7 -16.96 3.78 -1.43
N SER A 8 -15.87 3.97 -2.17
CA SER A 8 -15.37 2.93 -3.09
C SER A 8 -14.80 1.71 -2.37
N MET A 9 -14.31 1.88 -1.14
CA MET A 9 -13.95 0.76 -0.27
C MET A 9 -15.20 -0.05 0.12
N LYS A 10 -16.24 0.61 0.62
CA LYS A 10 -17.49 -0.07 1.03
C LYS A 10 -18.17 -0.83 -0.12
N GLU A 11 -18.05 -0.33 -1.34
CA GLU A 11 -18.54 -1.02 -2.55
C GLU A 11 -17.72 -2.27 -2.92
N ALA A 12 -16.44 -2.33 -2.51
CA ALA A 12 -15.54 -3.45 -2.77
C ALA A 12 -15.61 -4.55 -1.69
N LEU A 13 -16.26 -4.29 -0.56
CA LEU A 13 -16.36 -5.21 0.57
C LEU A 13 -17.65 -6.05 0.51
N GLU A 14 -17.53 -7.34 0.84
CA GLU A 14 -18.69 -8.13 1.24
C GLU A 14 -19.17 -7.69 2.63
N PRO A 15 -20.47 -7.84 2.97
CA PRO A 15 -21.02 -7.36 4.23
C PRO A 15 -20.29 -7.87 5.49
N GLU A 16 -19.79 -9.10 5.47
CA GLU A 16 -18.99 -9.71 6.54
C GLU A 16 -17.61 -9.07 6.73
N ASP A 17 -17.08 -8.41 5.71
CA ASP A 17 -15.76 -7.77 5.72
C ASP A 17 -15.83 -6.28 6.10
N TYR A 18 -17.02 -5.78 6.43
CA TYR A 18 -17.21 -4.38 6.77
C TYR A 18 -16.38 -3.97 7.99
N VAL A 19 -15.85 -2.74 7.92
CA VAL A 19 -15.05 -2.13 8.98
C VAL A 19 -15.88 -2.09 10.28
N THR A 20 -15.25 -2.49 11.38
CA THR A 20 -15.92 -2.51 12.70
C THR A 20 -16.15 -1.09 13.23
N ASP A 21 -17.16 -0.92 14.10
CA ASP A 21 -17.44 0.37 14.75
C ASP A 21 -16.24 0.90 15.55
N ASP A 22 -15.47 0.01 16.18
CA ASP A 22 -14.28 0.40 16.94
C ASP A 22 -13.19 0.96 16.02
N THR A 23 -12.97 0.35 14.85
CA THR A 23 -12.02 0.83 13.84
C THR A 23 -12.45 2.16 13.21
N LEU A 24 -13.77 2.32 12.96
CA LEU A 24 -14.30 3.61 12.46
C LEU A 24 -14.12 4.72 13.50
N LYS A 25 -14.28 4.41 14.78
CA LYS A 25 -14.05 5.37 15.85
C LYS A 25 -12.57 5.75 15.95
N GLU A 26 -11.65 4.78 15.92
CA GLU A 26 -10.21 5.04 15.90
C GLU A 26 -9.82 5.96 14.73
N ARG A 27 -10.35 5.65 13.54
CA ARG A 27 -10.17 6.48 12.34
C ARG A 27 -10.65 7.91 12.56
N ASP A 28 -11.85 8.10 13.10
CA ASP A 28 -12.42 9.43 13.33
C ASP A 28 -11.58 10.23 14.34
N ASP A 29 -11.08 9.57 15.40
CA ASP A 29 -10.18 10.20 16.38
C ASP A 29 -8.86 10.66 15.74
N ILE A 30 -8.26 9.85 14.85
CA ILE A 30 -7.03 10.21 14.12
C ILE A 30 -7.26 11.40 13.18
N LEU A 31 -8.40 11.45 12.50
CA LEU A 31 -8.73 12.55 11.57
C LEU A 31 -8.92 13.91 12.25
N LEU A 32 -9.03 13.95 13.59
CA LEU A 32 -8.98 15.21 14.34
C LEU A 32 -7.56 15.81 14.34
N GLU A 33 -6.53 14.98 14.22
CA GLU A 33 -5.12 15.37 14.26
C GLU A 33 -4.45 15.37 12.89
N TYR A 34 -4.98 14.60 11.93
CA TYR A 34 -4.44 14.43 10.59
C TYR A 34 -5.45 14.87 9.53
N SER A 35 -5.09 15.92 8.78
CA SER A 35 -6.02 16.58 7.84
C SER A 35 -6.28 15.81 6.54
N TYR A 36 -5.46 14.81 6.22
CA TYR A 36 -5.53 14.06 4.97
C TYR A 36 -5.32 12.57 5.21
N SER A 37 -5.90 11.75 4.33
CA SER A 37 -5.67 10.30 4.34
C SER A 37 -5.74 9.66 2.95
N VAL A 38 -5.09 8.50 2.82
CA VAL A 38 -5.14 7.64 1.64
C VAL A 38 -5.50 6.23 2.08
N ILE A 39 -6.63 5.71 1.58
CA ILE A 39 -7.03 4.32 1.77
C ILE A 39 -6.38 3.49 0.67
N VAL A 40 -5.77 2.38 1.05
CA VAL A 40 -4.99 1.50 0.18
C VAL A 40 -5.52 0.08 0.29
N GLU A 41 -5.87 -0.49 -0.87
CA GLU A 41 -6.18 -1.91 -1.02
C GLU A 41 -4.92 -2.65 -1.49
N GLY A 42 -4.57 -3.73 -0.80
CA GLY A 42 -3.33 -4.43 -1.05
C GLY A 42 -3.18 -5.76 -0.31
N GLU A 43 -2.11 -6.46 -0.66
CA GLU A 43 -1.63 -7.62 0.08
C GLU A 43 -0.67 -7.21 1.19
N TYR A 44 -0.58 -7.99 2.26
CA TYR A 44 0.28 -7.66 3.41
C TYR A 44 1.75 -7.43 3.05
N ARG A 45 2.32 -8.24 2.15
CA ARG A 45 3.71 -8.03 1.71
C ARG A 45 3.90 -6.73 0.92
N ALA A 46 2.87 -6.32 0.18
CA ALA A 46 2.89 -5.02 -0.50
C ALA A 46 2.80 -3.86 0.50
N PHE A 47 2.06 -4.03 1.60
CA PHE A 47 2.04 -3.06 2.70
C PHE A 47 3.38 -2.98 3.42
N ASP A 48 4.05 -4.11 3.69
CA ASP A 48 5.40 -4.11 4.28
C ASP A 48 6.39 -3.33 3.41
N SER A 49 6.34 -3.54 2.08
CA SER A 49 7.15 -2.81 1.11
C SER A 49 6.85 -1.31 1.10
N LEU A 50 5.57 -0.93 1.14
CA LEU A 50 5.13 0.46 1.21
C LEU A 50 5.58 1.13 2.52
N ASP A 51 5.47 0.43 3.64
CA ASP A 51 5.88 0.94 4.95
C ASP A 51 7.41 1.14 5.03
N SER A 52 8.19 0.21 4.49
CA SER A 52 9.65 0.37 4.35
C SER A 52 9.96 1.60 3.49
N TRP A 53 9.27 1.77 2.36
CA TRP A 53 9.48 2.92 1.49
C TRP A 53 9.17 4.23 2.21
N ILE A 54 8.05 4.29 2.93
CA ILE A 54 7.63 5.45 3.71
C ILE A 54 8.69 5.82 4.75
N LYS A 55 9.20 4.83 5.51
CA LYS A 55 10.23 5.04 6.54
C LYS A 55 11.55 5.58 5.96
N GLN A 56 11.90 5.21 4.74
CA GLN A 56 13.12 5.68 4.08
C GLN A 56 12.97 7.07 3.45
N ASN A 57 11.73 7.50 3.15
CA ASN A 57 11.47 8.73 2.38
C ASN A 57 10.82 9.86 3.19
N PHE A 58 10.32 9.58 4.40
CA PHE A 58 9.69 10.56 5.28
C PHE A 58 10.23 10.49 6.70
N GLU A 59 10.16 11.62 7.42
CA GLU A 59 10.53 11.67 8.83
C GLU A 59 9.58 10.80 9.67
N ALA A 60 10.13 10.11 10.67
CA ALA A 60 9.35 9.27 11.57
C ALA A 60 8.19 10.05 12.21
N GLY A 61 6.98 9.46 12.21
CA GLY A 61 5.77 10.07 12.76
C GLY A 61 5.03 11.03 11.81
N THR A 62 5.57 11.31 10.62
CA THR A 62 4.90 12.15 9.61
C THR A 62 3.65 11.48 9.04
N ILE A 63 3.70 10.16 8.91
CA ILE A 63 2.62 9.33 8.39
C ILE A 63 2.29 8.27 9.45
N LEU A 64 1.03 8.27 9.88
CA LEU A 64 0.44 7.21 10.69
C LEU A 64 -0.35 6.27 9.77
N HIS A 65 -0.54 5.01 10.13
CA HIS A 65 -1.50 4.16 9.43
C HIS A 65 -2.24 3.23 10.39
N ILE A 66 -3.41 2.77 9.96
CA ILE A 66 -4.17 1.70 10.62
C ILE A 66 -4.62 0.67 9.58
N ALA A 67 -4.81 -0.57 10.02
CA ALA A 67 -5.52 -1.57 9.23
C ALA A 67 -7.03 -1.35 9.39
N LEU A 68 -7.76 -1.10 8.29
CA LEU A 68 -9.20 -0.90 8.31
C LEU A 68 -9.95 -2.23 8.36
N THR A 69 -9.61 -3.16 7.47
CA THR A 69 -10.23 -4.48 7.42
C THR A 69 -9.38 -5.47 6.64
N LYS A 70 -9.63 -6.77 6.87
CA LYS A 70 -9.00 -7.90 6.20
C LYS A 70 -10.07 -8.66 5.44
N THR A 71 -9.92 -8.79 4.13
CA THR A 71 -10.90 -9.45 3.22
C THR A 71 -10.42 -10.82 2.74
N GLY A 72 -9.23 -11.24 3.12
CA GLY A 72 -8.66 -12.54 2.75
C GLY A 72 -7.48 -12.90 3.62
N TYR A 73 -6.90 -14.10 3.44
CA TYR A 73 -5.80 -14.55 4.29
C TYR A 73 -4.61 -13.58 4.30
N ASP A 74 -4.26 -13.01 3.13
CA ASP A 74 -3.15 -12.07 2.98
C ASP A 74 -3.53 -10.73 2.33
N HIS A 75 -4.81 -10.35 2.32
CA HIS A 75 -5.32 -9.16 1.61
C HIS A 75 -6.25 -8.31 2.48
N GLY A 76 -6.23 -6.99 2.28
CA GLY A 76 -7.09 -6.06 3.02
C GLY A 76 -6.91 -4.59 2.66
N PHE A 77 -7.41 -3.73 3.54
CA PHE A 77 -7.41 -2.27 3.40
C PHE A 77 -6.68 -1.61 4.55
N TYR A 78 -5.74 -0.71 4.24
CA TYR A 78 -5.02 0.13 5.18
C TYR A 78 -5.36 1.59 4.90
N GLU A 79 -5.37 2.45 5.91
CA GLU A 79 -5.49 3.90 5.72
C GLU A 79 -4.27 4.60 6.31
N TYR A 80 -3.61 5.41 5.48
CA TYR A 80 -2.45 6.21 5.84
C TYR A 80 -2.91 7.65 6.07
N PHE A 81 -2.49 8.26 7.18
CA PHE A 81 -2.90 9.59 7.62
C PHE A 81 -1.71 10.55 7.67
N MET A 82 -1.91 11.77 7.17
CA MET A 82 -0.87 12.80 7.08
C MET A 82 -1.46 14.20 7.23
N ASN A 83 -0.62 15.15 7.63
CA ASN A 83 -1.02 16.55 7.82
C ASN A 83 -0.75 17.45 6.61
N ASP A 84 0.09 17.00 5.68
CA ASP A 84 0.49 17.76 4.51
C ASP A 84 -0.10 17.17 3.24
N LYS A 85 -0.71 18.03 2.42
CA LYS A 85 -1.31 17.65 1.15
C LYS A 85 -0.28 17.18 0.14
N THR A 86 0.93 17.74 0.14
CA THR A 86 2.00 17.32 -0.79
C THR A 86 2.44 15.88 -0.49
N THR A 87 2.53 15.51 0.79
CA THR A 87 2.80 14.13 1.22
C THR A 87 1.68 13.19 0.80
N GLU A 88 0.42 13.60 0.96
CA GLU A 88 -0.73 12.81 0.51
C GLU A 88 -0.71 12.56 -1.01
N GLU A 89 -0.48 13.61 -1.81
CA GLU A 89 -0.40 13.52 -3.27
C GLU A 89 0.76 12.62 -3.72
N LYS A 90 1.92 12.72 -3.05
CA LYS A 90 3.06 11.82 -3.28
C LYS A 90 2.70 10.37 -2.99
N LEU A 91 2.07 10.09 -1.85
CA LEU A 91 1.65 8.73 -1.52
C LEU A 91 0.69 8.16 -2.55
N ARG A 92 -0.33 8.93 -2.96
CA ARG A 92 -1.27 8.49 -4.00
C ARG A 92 -0.57 8.13 -5.31
N PHE A 93 0.51 8.83 -5.66
CA PHE A 93 1.32 8.51 -6.83
C PHE A 93 2.17 7.25 -6.63
N ILE A 94 2.73 7.04 -5.44
CA ILE A 94 3.67 5.95 -5.15
C ILE A 94 2.95 4.61 -4.96
N ILE A 95 1.82 4.58 -4.26
CA ILE A 95 1.05 3.37 -3.94
C ILE A 95 0.75 2.46 -5.16
N PRO A 96 0.28 2.97 -6.31
CA PRO A 96 0.07 2.13 -7.50
C PRO A 96 1.36 1.68 -8.18
N ASN A 97 2.51 2.25 -7.79
CA ASN A 97 3.81 2.06 -8.42
C ASN A 97 4.80 1.26 -7.56
N ILE A 98 4.42 0.87 -6.34
CA ILE A 98 5.20 -0.08 -5.54
C ILE A 98 4.93 -1.51 -6.02
N TYR A 99 6.03 -2.20 -6.30
CA TYR A 99 6.15 -3.61 -6.61
C TYR A 99 7.00 -4.24 -5.51
N PHE A 100 6.71 -5.50 -5.19
CA PHE A 100 7.50 -6.29 -4.25
C PHE A 100 8.08 -7.51 -4.96
N GLU A 101 9.27 -7.92 -4.55
CA GLU A 101 9.96 -9.06 -5.15
C GLU A 101 9.43 -10.39 -4.59
N ALA A 102 9.06 -11.31 -5.48
CA ALA A 102 8.66 -12.66 -5.08
C ALA A 102 9.82 -13.64 -5.28
N HIS A 103 10.76 -13.68 -4.33
CA HIS A 103 11.92 -14.59 -4.38
C HIS A 103 11.59 -16.08 -4.18
N ASN A 104 10.37 -16.42 -3.76
CA ASN A 104 10.12 -17.67 -3.04
C ASN A 104 9.22 -18.69 -3.73
N LEU A 105 9.09 -18.66 -5.06
CA LEU A 105 8.28 -19.65 -5.80
C LEU A 105 9.09 -20.75 -6.50
N GLY A 106 10.38 -20.88 -6.18
CA GLY A 106 11.26 -21.86 -6.85
C GLY A 106 11.43 -21.60 -8.34
N MET A 107 11.12 -20.38 -8.78
CA MET A 107 11.30 -19.92 -10.15
C MET A 107 12.65 -19.22 -10.23
N GLU A 108 13.52 -19.67 -11.14
CA GLU A 108 14.87 -19.13 -11.33
C GLU A 108 14.88 -17.69 -11.92
N ASN A 109 13.71 -17.07 -12.09
CA ASN A 109 13.55 -15.77 -12.71
C ASN A 109 12.95 -14.76 -11.72
N PHE A 110 13.42 -13.51 -11.82
CA PHE A 110 12.86 -12.36 -11.12
C PHE A 110 11.38 -12.17 -11.52
N HIS A 111 10.48 -12.23 -10.54
CA HIS A 111 9.07 -11.89 -10.72
C HIS A 111 8.71 -10.72 -9.81
N ALA A 112 8.49 -9.56 -10.42
CA ALA A 112 7.92 -8.42 -9.71
C ALA A 112 6.44 -8.70 -9.49
N THR A 113 5.95 -8.48 -8.28
CA THR A 113 4.54 -8.71 -7.98
C THR A 113 3.86 -7.39 -7.67
N LYS A 114 2.66 -7.22 -8.21
CA LYS A 114 1.81 -6.04 -7.99
C LYS A 114 0.48 -6.48 -7.42
N SER A 115 0.15 -6.00 -6.23
CA SER A 115 -1.22 -6.15 -5.73
C SER A 115 -2.12 -5.15 -6.45
N ASN A 116 -3.15 -5.61 -7.15
CA ASN A 116 -4.16 -4.76 -7.78
C ASN A 116 -5.58 -5.10 -7.28
N GLY A 117 -5.71 -5.48 -6.00
CA GLY A 117 -6.88 -6.18 -5.47
C GLY A 117 -6.67 -7.70 -5.41
N TYR A 118 -5.70 -8.22 -6.16
CA TYR A 118 -5.21 -9.61 -6.11
C TYR A 118 -3.71 -9.68 -6.47
N LEU A 119 -3.07 -10.81 -6.17
CA LEU A 119 -1.71 -11.16 -6.59
C LEU A 119 -1.58 -11.17 -8.11
N ASN A 120 -0.76 -10.28 -8.67
CA ASN A 120 -0.41 -10.34 -10.08
C ASN A 120 1.10 -10.40 -10.24
N TYR A 121 1.56 -11.51 -10.83
CA TYR A 121 2.94 -11.69 -11.24
C TYR A 121 3.20 -10.92 -12.54
N ILE A 122 4.25 -10.11 -12.53
CA ILE A 122 4.67 -9.30 -13.66
C ILE A 122 6.14 -9.60 -13.94
N ASP A 123 6.38 -10.22 -15.09
CA ASP A 123 7.73 -10.47 -15.60
C ASP A 123 8.24 -9.16 -16.19
N ASN A 124 9.22 -8.53 -15.53
CA ASN A 124 9.80 -7.22 -15.89
C ASN A 124 8.76 -6.09 -16.04
N PRO A 125 8.50 -5.30 -15.00
CA PRO A 125 7.61 -4.15 -15.12
C PRO A 125 8.15 -3.21 -16.21
N THR A 126 7.37 -2.99 -17.27
CA THR A 126 7.69 -1.99 -18.30
C THR A 126 7.29 -0.58 -17.89
N ASP A 127 6.79 -0.44 -16.67
CA ASP A 127 6.33 0.81 -16.09
C ASP A 127 7.53 1.63 -15.65
N LYS A 128 7.75 2.76 -16.33
CA LYS A 128 8.87 3.69 -16.08
C LYS A 128 8.85 4.32 -14.70
N ASP A 129 7.71 4.25 -14.01
CA ASP A 129 7.55 4.80 -12.67
C ASP A 129 7.55 3.68 -11.60
N ALA A 130 7.88 2.43 -11.97
CA ALA A 130 7.94 1.30 -11.06
C ALA A 130 9.03 1.45 -10.00
N ILE A 131 8.64 1.15 -8.76
CA ILE A 131 9.48 1.11 -7.58
C ILE A 131 9.50 -0.32 -7.09
N LEU A 132 10.65 -0.98 -7.24
CA LEU A 132 10.85 -2.36 -6.84
C LEU A 132 11.53 -2.39 -5.46
N TYR A 133 10.89 -3.06 -4.51
CA TYR A 133 11.47 -3.34 -3.20
C TYR A 133 12.17 -4.70 -3.19
N ASP A 134 13.44 -4.68 -2.79
CA ASP A 134 14.26 -5.87 -2.53
C ASP A 134 14.25 -6.15 -1.02
N GLU A 135 13.54 -7.21 -0.61
CA GLU A 135 13.41 -7.62 0.79
C GLU A 135 14.74 -8.12 1.40
N ASP A 136 15.63 -8.69 0.59
CA ASP A 136 16.89 -9.26 1.07
C ASP A 136 17.90 -8.16 1.42
N THR A 137 17.85 -7.03 0.69
CA THR A 137 18.75 -5.91 0.90
C THR A 137 18.11 -4.71 1.62
N ASP A 138 16.78 -4.70 1.79
CA ASP A 138 15.99 -3.55 2.27
C ASP A 138 16.26 -2.29 1.42
N THR A 139 16.34 -2.47 0.10
CA THR A 139 16.59 -1.38 -0.84
C THR A 139 15.50 -1.25 -1.90
N PHE A 140 15.42 -0.06 -2.50
CA PHE A 140 14.51 0.22 -3.60
C PHE A 140 15.29 0.49 -4.89
N SER A 141 14.82 -0.10 -5.99
CA SER A 141 15.28 0.24 -7.34
C SER A 141 14.14 0.86 -8.14
N TYR A 142 14.50 1.84 -8.97
CA TYR A 142 13.57 2.52 -9.86
C TYR A 142 13.85 2.03 -11.27
N ILE A 143 12.83 1.56 -11.98
CA ILE A 143 12.98 1.20 -13.39
C ILE A 143 13.05 2.51 -14.18
N THR A 144 14.25 3.06 -14.32
CA THR A 144 14.49 4.13 -15.28
C THR A 144 14.32 3.52 -16.66
N GLY A 145 13.27 3.93 -17.38
CA GLY A 145 13.12 3.57 -18.79
C GLY A 145 14.39 3.91 -19.60
N PRO A 146 14.61 3.24 -20.74
CA PRO A 146 15.74 3.53 -21.63
C PRO A 146 15.76 4.98 -22.12
#